data_AF-A0A7W0WEY0-F1
#
_entry.id   AF-A0A7W0WEY0-F1
#
_cell.length_a   1.000
_cell.length_b   1.000
_cell.length_c   1.000
_cell.angle_alpha   90.00
_cell.angle_beta   90.00
_cell.angle_gamma   90.00
#
_symmetry.space_group_name_H-M   'P 1'
#
loop_
_entity.id
_entity.type
_entity.pdbx_description
1 polymer ?
#
loop_
_entity_poly.entity_id
_entity_poly.type
_entity_poly.pdbx_seq_one_letter_code
_entity_poly.pdbx_strand_id
1 'polypeptide(L)'
;MRRSSPTRSKGRCVREPLDQLDRLLSTEEVAEYLGGGQATVYRWCREGSLPAVKIGRRWRVRRSALEEFVRKNERSETLVGRLRAFLEVPDNLLVVVQDRELMGKVDAAFFRTAEARGGTMVKYQLEEPRLPSLGEVREKLGQAGLDVEGLEVAGRLRFVTQGGEPGNRVEEVRRLAEEES
;
A
#
# COMPACT_ATOMS: atom_id res chain seq x y z
N MET A 1 -45.24 41.78 36.76
CA MET A 1 -44.10 41.00 36.22
C MET A 1 -44.62 39.91 35.30
N ARG A 2 -44.45 40.06 33.97
CA ARG A 2 -44.83 39.06 32.95
C ARG A 2 -43.71 38.01 32.88
N ARG A 3 -44.02 36.72 33.01
CA ARG A 3 -43.07 35.63 32.73
C ARG A 3 -43.31 35.18 31.29
N SER A 4 -42.36 35.47 30.42
CA SER A 4 -42.34 35.05 29.02
C SER A 4 -41.83 33.61 28.93
N SER A 5 -42.64 32.72 28.35
CA SER A 5 -42.26 31.34 28.03
C SER A 5 -41.28 31.32 26.86
N PRO A 6 -40.17 30.55 26.89
CA PRO A 6 -39.36 30.36 25.71
C PRO A 6 -40.01 29.30 24.81
N THR A 7 -40.44 29.73 23.62
CA THR A 7 -40.90 28.87 22.54
C THR A 7 -39.76 27.94 22.10
N ARG A 8 -39.94 26.64 22.32
CA ARG A 8 -39.06 25.56 21.86
C ARG A 8 -39.15 25.47 20.33
N SER A 9 -38.20 26.08 19.63
CA SER A 9 -38.07 25.94 18.18
C SER A 9 -37.80 24.46 17.86
N LYS A 10 -38.69 23.85 17.05
CA LYS A 10 -38.46 22.53 16.47
C LYS A 10 -37.28 22.66 15.49
N GLY A 11 -36.09 22.26 15.93
CA GLY A 11 -34.95 22.02 15.06
C GLY A 11 -35.34 21.01 13.99
N ARG A 12 -35.35 21.45 12.75
CA ARG A 12 -35.61 20.62 11.57
C ARG A 12 -34.39 19.71 11.40
N CYS A 13 -34.51 18.42 11.73
CA CYS A 13 -33.50 17.43 11.33
C CYS A 13 -33.49 17.40 9.81
N VAL A 14 -32.47 18.01 9.20
CA VAL A 14 -32.14 17.76 7.80
C VAL A 14 -31.63 16.32 7.78
N ARG A 15 -32.47 15.38 7.36
CA ARG A 15 -31.99 14.04 7.00
C ARG A 15 -31.28 14.22 5.66
N GLU A 16 -29.96 14.17 5.66
CA GLU A 16 -29.21 13.95 4.42
C GLU A 16 -29.76 12.67 3.77
N PRO A 17 -30.08 12.70 2.46
CA PRO A 17 -30.58 11.53 1.78
C PRO A 17 -29.52 10.41 1.82
N LEU A 18 -29.97 9.19 2.10
CA LEU A 18 -29.11 8.00 2.18
C LEU A 18 -28.58 7.54 0.80
N ASP A 19 -28.79 8.35 -0.24
CA ASP A 19 -28.44 8.07 -1.64
C ASP A 19 -26.94 8.26 -1.94
N GLN A 20 -26.22 9.02 -1.10
CA GLN A 20 -24.77 9.20 -1.18
C GLN A 20 -23.97 8.16 -0.37
N LEU A 21 -24.62 7.26 0.35
CA LEU A 21 -23.94 6.22 1.13
C LEU A 21 -23.61 5.02 0.24
N ASP A 22 -22.32 4.66 0.23
CA ASP A 22 -21.79 3.51 -0.50
C ASP A 22 -22.59 2.23 -0.17
N ARG A 23 -23.23 1.62 -1.19
CA ARG A 23 -24.21 0.56 -1.01
C ARG A 23 -23.56 -0.68 -0.39
N LEU A 24 -24.21 -1.21 0.65
CA LEU A 24 -23.83 -2.49 1.28
C LEU A 24 -24.52 -3.66 0.58
N LEU A 25 -23.73 -4.60 0.09
CA LEU A 25 -24.14 -5.82 -0.59
C LEU A 25 -24.17 -7.00 0.38
N SER A 26 -25.11 -7.92 0.19
CA SER A 26 -25.13 -9.21 0.86
C SER A 26 -24.14 -10.20 0.22
N THR A 27 -23.86 -11.32 0.90
CA THR A 27 -22.98 -12.35 0.33
C THR A 27 -23.61 -13.04 -0.88
N GLU A 28 -24.94 -13.09 -0.94
CA GLU A 28 -25.69 -13.55 -2.12
C GLU A 28 -25.50 -12.59 -3.30
N GLU A 29 -25.70 -11.28 -3.11
CA GLU A 29 -25.50 -10.28 -4.16
C GLU A 29 -24.06 -10.26 -4.67
N VAL A 30 -23.07 -10.43 -3.77
CA VAL A 30 -21.66 -10.53 -4.14
C VAL A 30 -21.38 -11.81 -4.92
N ALA A 31 -21.96 -12.94 -4.50
CA ALA A 31 -21.78 -14.22 -5.18
C ALA A 31 -22.37 -14.18 -6.60
N GLU A 32 -23.56 -13.60 -6.74
CA GLU A 32 -24.21 -13.36 -8.03
C GLU A 32 -23.35 -12.46 -8.91
N TYR A 33 -22.85 -11.34 -8.37
CA TYR A 33 -21.98 -10.42 -9.09
C TYR A 33 -20.70 -11.10 -9.61
N LEU A 34 -20.08 -11.95 -8.80
CA LEU A 34 -18.84 -12.64 -9.15
C LEU A 34 -19.04 -13.94 -9.94
N GLY A 35 -20.30 -14.38 -10.14
CA GLY A 35 -20.60 -15.71 -10.71
C GLY A 35 -20.08 -16.87 -9.85
N GLY A 36 -19.89 -16.66 -8.55
CA GLY A 36 -19.25 -17.59 -7.62
C GLY A 36 -20.22 -18.23 -6.62
N GLY A 37 -19.70 -19.16 -5.81
CA GLY A 37 -20.46 -19.77 -4.73
C GLY A 37 -20.54 -18.87 -3.49
N GLN A 38 -21.74 -18.74 -2.89
CA GLN A 38 -21.94 -17.97 -1.66
C GLN A 38 -21.06 -18.44 -0.49
N ALA A 39 -20.81 -19.74 -0.38
CA ALA A 39 -19.92 -20.31 0.63
C ALA A 39 -18.48 -19.77 0.51
N THR A 40 -18.02 -19.54 -0.72
CA THR A 40 -16.71 -18.95 -1.02
C THR A 40 -16.64 -17.50 -0.57
N VAL A 41 -17.66 -16.71 -0.89
CA VAL A 41 -17.77 -15.31 -0.45
C VAL A 41 -17.84 -15.22 1.08
N TYR A 42 -18.60 -16.10 1.73
CA TYR A 42 -18.69 -16.18 3.17
C TYR A 42 -17.33 -16.49 3.81
N ARG A 43 -16.58 -17.43 3.22
CA ARG A 43 -15.21 -17.76 3.64
C ARG A 43 -14.29 -16.53 3.52
N TRP A 44 -14.30 -15.83 2.39
CA TRP A 44 -13.50 -14.62 2.21
C TRP A 44 -13.83 -13.51 3.19
N CYS A 45 -15.12 -13.31 3.52
CA CYS A 45 -15.52 -12.35 4.54
C CYS A 45 -15.03 -12.76 5.93
N ARG A 46 -15.09 -14.06 6.25
CA ARG A 46 -14.66 -14.61 7.54
C ARG A 46 -13.15 -14.55 7.73
N GLU A 47 -12.39 -14.82 6.68
CA GLU A 47 -10.91 -14.80 6.66
C GLU A 47 -10.34 -13.38 6.51
N GLY A 48 -11.18 -12.40 6.18
CA GLY A 48 -10.77 -11.01 5.99
C GLY A 48 -10.24 -10.68 4.59
N SER A 49 -10.13 -11.67 3.70
CA SER A 49 -9.70 -11.50 2.31
C SER A 49 -10.60 -10.56 1.52
N LEU A 50 -11.91 -10.56 1.80
CA LEU A 50 -12.86 -9.58 1.30
C LEU A 50 -13.34 -8.69 2.46
N PRO A 51 -12.97 -7.40 2.49
CA PRO A 51 -13.39 -6.50 3.56
C PRO A 51 -14.92 -6.40 3.68
N ALA A 52 -15.44 -6.77 4.84
CA ALA A 52 -16.87 -6.84 5.11
C ALA A 52 -17.18 -6.48 6.57
N VAL A 53 -18.37 -5.93 6.80
CA VAL A 53 -18.91 -5.65 8.14
C VAL A 53 -19.91 -6.73 8.51
N LYS A 54 -19.79 -7.29 9.71
CA LYS A 54 -20.76 -8.24 10.24
C LYS A 54 -21.88 -7.50 10.97
N ILE A 55 -23.11 -7.62 10.48
CA ILE A 55 -24.30 -7.03 11.08
C ILE A 55 -25.24 -8.17 11.50
N GLY A 56 -25.28 -8.44 12.81
CA GLY A 56 -25.97 -9.59 13.38
C GLY A 56 -25.38 -10.91 12.87
N ARG A 57 -26.19 -11.72 12.18
CA ARG A 57 -25.78 -13.00 11.59
C ARG A 57 -25.35 -12.90 10.12
N ARG A 58 -25.38 -11.70 9.53
CA ARG A 58 -25.15 -11.49 8.10
C ARG A 58 -23.91 -10.65 7.87
N TRP A 59 -23.17 -10.96 6.81
CA TRP A 59 -22.09 -10.11 6.32
C TRP A 59 -22.62 -9.08 5.33
N ARG A 60 -21.97 -7.91 5.32
CA ARG A 60 -22.26 -6.81 4.41
C ARG A 60 -20.96 -6.29 3.83
N VAL A 61 -20.90 -6.24 2.51
CA VAL A 61 -19.70 -5.84 1.75
C VAL A 61 -19.99 -4.48 1.12
N ARG A 62 -19.12 -3.49 1.31
CA ARG A 62 -19.25 -2.22 0.58
C ARG A 62 -18.97 -2.46 -0.90
N ARG A 63 -19.72 -1.81 -1.78
CA ARG A 63 -19.50 -1.91 -3.24
C ARG A 63 -18.06 -1.54 -3.60
N SER A 64 -17.54 -0.43 -3.08
CA SER A 64 -16.13 -0.04 -3.28
C SER A 64 -15.12 -1.12 -2.84
N ALA A 65 -15.39 -1.81 -1.73
CA ALA A 65 -14.53 -2.90 -1.25
C ALA A 65 -14.57 -4.11 -2.16
N LEU A 66 -15.73 -4.43 -2.74
CA LEU A 66 -15.86 -5.49 -3.75
C LEU A 66 -15.12 -5.11 -5.04
N GLU A 67 -15.23 -3.87 -5.50
CA GLU A 67 -14.54 -3.38 -6.70
C GLU A 67 -13.02 -3.41 -6.53
N GLU A 68 -12.50 -2.97 -5.38
CA GLU A 68 -11.09 -3.10 -5.02
C GLU A 68 -10.66 -4.57 -4.97
N PHE A 69 -11.48 -5.44 -4.36
CA PHE A 69 -11.19 -6.86 -4.29
C PHE A 69 -11.07 -7.47 -5.68
N VAL A 70 -11.96 -7.13 -6.61
CA VAL A 70 -11.86 -7.58 -8.01
C VAL A 70 -10.59 -7.05 -8.65
N ARG A 71 -10.32 -5.74 -8.60
CA ARG A 71 -9.12 -5.14 -9.19
C ARG A 71 -7.82 -5.78 -8.68
N LYS A 72 -7.71 -6.05 -7.38
CA LYS A 72 -6.53 -6.72 -6.79
C LYS A 72 -6.36 -8.16 -7.27
N ASN A 73 -7.45 -8.85 -7.62
CA ASN A 73 -7.44 -10.23 -8.05
C ASN A 73 -7.48 -10.38 -9.58
N GLU A 74 -7.59 -9.29 -10.34
CA GLU A 74 -7.44 -9.29 -11.79
C GLU A 74 -5.98 -9.62 -12.16
N ARG A 75 -5.77 -10.86 -12.60
CA ARG A 75 -4.48 -11.26 -13.18
C ARG A 75 -4.43 -10.77 -14.62
N SER A 76 -3.57 -9.79 -14.90
CA SER A 76 -3.26 -9.45 -16.29
C SER A 76 -2.27 -10.45 -16.89
N GLU A 77 -2.63 -11.06 -18.02
CA GLU A 77 -1.72 -11.92 -18.78
C GLU A 77 -0.59 -11.13 -19.45
N THR A 78 -0.79 -9.83 -19.66
CA THR A 78 0.19 -8.95 -20.31
C THR A 78 1.16 -8.35 -19.31
N LEU A 79 2.41 -8.16 -19.73
CA LEU A 79 3.43 -7.46 -18.95
C LEU A 79 2.98 -6.03 -18.59
N VAL A 80 2.29 -5.35 -19.51
CA VAL A 80 1.77 -3.99 -19.32
C VAL A 80 0.73 -3.94 -18.20
N GLY A 81 -0.21 -4.88 -18.13
CA GLY A 81 -1.19 -4.88 -17.04
C GLY A 81 -0.61 -5.31 -15.69
N ARG A 82 0.42 -6.17 -15.68
CA ARG A 82 1.19 -6.45 -14.45
C ARG A 82 1.92 -5.22 -13.93
N LEU A 83 2.53 -4.44 -14.84
CA LEU A 83 3.19 -3.17 -14.49
C LEU A 83 2.18 -2.10 -14.06
N ARG A 84 0.99 -2.03 -14.69
CA ARG A 84 -0.07 -1.12 -14.26
C ARG A 84 -0.53 -1.40 -12.83
N ALA A 85 -0.79 -2.66 -12.49
CA ALA A 85 -1.14 -3.05 -11.11
C ALA A 85 -0.03 -2.72 -10.10
N PHE A 86 1.24 -2.83 -10.52
CA PHE A 86 2.37 -2.40 -9.71
C PHE A 86 2.36 -0.88 -9.46
N LEU A 87 2.05 -0.06 -10.48
CA LEU A 87 2.05 1.41 -10.41
C LEU A 87 0.77 2.03 -9.82
N GLU A 88 -0.34 1.30 -9.75
CA GLU A 88 -1.62 1.80 -9.19
C GLU A 88 -1.65 1.79 -7.66
N VAL A 89 -0.75 1.07 -7.01
CA VAL A 89 -0.56 1.22 -5.55
C VAL A 89 0.18 2.55 -5.33
N PRO A 90 -0.38 3.50 -4.57
CA PRO A 90 0.11 4.89 -4.49
C PRO A 90 1.57 5.04 -4.02
N ASP A 91 2.19 3.98 -3.52
CA ASP A 91 3.54 3.96 -2.96
C ASP A 91 4.61 3.35 -3.89
N ASN A 92 4.25 2.93 -5.11
CA ASN A 92 5.18 2.23 -6.01
C ASN A 92 5.65 3.12 -7.17
N LEU A 93 6.93 3.51 -7.13
CA LEU A 93 7.60 4.26 -8.21
C LEU A 93 8.47 3.31 -9.05
N LEU A 94 8.25 3.28 -10.36
CA LEU A 94 9.19 2.69 -11.31
C LEU A 94 10.00 3.81 -11.97
N VAL A 95 11.32 3.78 -11.80
CA VAL A 95 12.22 4.73 -12.46
C VAL A 95 13.05 4.00 -13.52
N VAL A 96 13.06 4.56 -14.73
CA VAL A 96 13.95 4.14 -15.83
C VAL A 96 14.87 5.31 -16.12
N VAL A 97 16.18 5.08 -16.07
CA VAL A 97 17.21 6.08 -16.33
C VAL A 97 18.09 5.64 -17.50
N GLN A 98 18.60 6.63 -18.23
CA GLN A 98 19.39 6.39 -19.43
C GLN A 98 20.77 5.78 -19.13
N ASP A 99 21.37 6.16 -18.00
CA ASP A 99 22.69 5.70 -17.60
C ASP A 99 22.80 5.52 -16.07
N ARG A 100 23.93 4.98 -15.65
CA ARG A 100 24.22 4.63 -14.25
C ARG A 100 24.55 5.83 -13.38
N GLU A 101 25.04 6.91 -13.96
CA GLU A 101 25.31 8.14 -13.23
C GLU A 101 23.99 8.78 -12.80
N LEU A 102 23.02 8.84 -13.73
CA LEU A 102 21.65 9.25 -13.45
C LEU A 102 20.99 8.35 -12.41
N MET A 103 21.18 7.03 -12.48
CA MET A 103 20.67 6.12 -11.45
C MET A 103 21.19 6.48 -10.06
N GLY A 104 22.51 6.69 -9.93
CA GLY A 104 23.12 7.06 -8.66
C GLY A 104 22.60 8.40 -8.11
N LYS A 105 22.36 9.38 -8.99
CA LYS A 105 21.75 10.67 -8.61
C LYS A 105 20.31 10.52 -8.12
N VAL A 106 19.52 9.69 -8.80
CA VAL A 106 18.13 9.39 -8.40
C VAL A 106 18.12 8.68 -7.05
N ASP A 107 18.95 7.66 -6.87
CA ASP A 107 19.10 6.93 -5.60
C ASP A 107 19.42 7.91 -4.46
N ALA A 108 20.45 8.74 -4.64
CA ALA A 108 20.84 9.72 -3.64
C ALA A 108 19.71 10.73 -3.32
N ALA A 109 19.00 11.21 -4.35
CA ALA A 109 17.88 12.13 -4.15
C ALA A 109 16.75 11.46 -3.35
N PHE A 110 16.45 10.19 -3.64
CA PHE A 110 15.45 9.43 -2.93
C PHE A 110 15.84 9.22 -1.45
N PHE A 111 17.05 8.74 -1.18
CA PHE A 111 17.50 8.48 0.19
C PHE A 111 17.61 9.77 1.03
N ARG A 112 18.10 10.88 0.48
CA ARG A 112 18.10 12.16 1.22
C ARG A 112 16.70 12.67 1.53
N THR A 113 15.76 12.46 0.61
CA THR A 113 14.35 12.82 0.80
C THR A 113 13.71 11.99 1.91
N ALA A 114 14.05 10.70 1.98
CA ALA A 114 13.59 9.80 3.02
C ALA A 114 14.25 10.10 4.38
N GLU A 115 15.57 10.32 4.41
CA GLU A 115 16.32 10.72 5.60
C GLU A 115 15.72 11.99 6.24
N ALA A 116 15.52 13.05 5.44
CA ALA A 116 14.96 14.32 5.88
C ALA A 116 13.53 14.20 6.45
N ARG A 117 12.81 13.14 6.07
CA ARG A 117 11.47 12.82 6.57
C ARG A 117 11.48 11.90 7.79
N GLY A 118 12.65 11.49 8.28
CA GLY A 118 12.75 10.52 9.36
C GLY A 118 12.48 9.08 8.91
N GLY A 119 12.46 8.80 7.61
CA GLY A 119 12.11 7.48 7.08
C GLY A 119 13.19 6.43 7.34
N THR A 120 12.76 5.16 7.37
CA THR A 120 13.61 3.97 7.32
C THR A 120 13.73 3.51 5.86
N MET A 121 14.94 3.17 5.46
CA MET A 121 15.32 2.97 4.05
C MET A 121 15.96 1.59 3.86
N VAL A 122 15.54 0.90 2.80
CA VAL A 122 16.14 -0.38 2.40
C VAL A 122 16.50 -0.32 0.94
N LYS A 123 17.77 -0.59 0.60
CA LYS A 123 18.24 -0.68 -0.78
C LYS A 123 18.54 -2.14 -1.14
N TYR A 124 17.80 -2.66 -2.11
CA TYR A 124 18.11 -3.96 -2.72
C TYR A 124 19.08 -3.76 -3.90
N GLN A 125 20.20 -4.49 -3.88
CA GLN A 125 21.20 -4.48 -4.95
C GLN A 125 21.35 -5.91 -5.50
N LEU A 126 21.23 -6.03 -6.82
CA LEU A 126 21.54 -7.29 -7.52
C LEU A 126 23.05 -7.49 -7.58
N GLU A 127 23.53 -8.67 -7.16
CA GLU A 127 24.93 -9.05 -7.30
C GLU A 127 25.18 -9.64 -8.68
N GLU A 128 25.48 -8.77 -9.64
CA GLU A 128 25.91 -9.18 -10.98
C GLU A 128 27.26 -8.56 -11.33
N PRO A 129 28.14 -9.26 -12.09
CA PRO A 129 29.46 -8.74 -12.47
C PRO A 129 29.43 -7.40 -13.21
N ARG A 130 28.30 -7.09 -13.84
CA ARG A 130 28.11 -5.82 -14.55
C ARG A 130 27.61 -4.71 -13.64
N LEU A 131 27.09 -4.99 -12.45
CA LEU A 131 26.51 -3.99 -11.56
C LEU A 131 27.55 -3.48 -10.56
N PRO A 132 27.40 -2.24 -10.04
CA PRO A 132 28.28 -1.76 -8.99
C PRO A 132 28.15 -2.64 -7.75
N SER A 133 29.28 -2.92 -7.13
CA SER A 133 29.36 -3.58 -5.84
C SER A 133 28.67 -2.74 -4.76
N LEU A 134 28.29 -3.36 -3.66
CA LEU A 134 27.74 -2.62 -2.51
C LEU A 134 28.70 -1.53 -2.01
N GLY A 135 30.01 -1.77 -2.02
CA GLY A 135 31.01 -0.78 -1.62
C GLY A 135 30.95 0.47 -2.48
N GLU A 136 30.91 0.31 -3.80
CA GLU A 136 30.80 1.43 -4.75
C GLU A 136 29.47 2.18 -4.61
N VAL A 137 28.38 1.48 -4.30
CA VAL A 137 27.07 2.10 -4.05
C VAL A 137 27.11 2.96 -2.78
N ARG A 138 27.67 2.42 -1.69
CA ARG A 138 27.84 3.17 -0.43
C ARG A 138 28.68 4.42 -0.64
N GLU A 139 29.81 4.29 -1.32
CA GLU A 139 30.71 5.40 -1.61
C GLU A 139 29.99 6.50 -2.41
N LYS A 140 29.24 6.14 -3.46
CA LYS A 140 28.48 7.11 -4.27
C LYS A 140 27.39 7.83 -3.47
N LEU A 141 26.69 7.14 -2.58
CA LEU A 141 25.70 7.76 -1.71
C LEU A 141 26.36 8.71 -0.70
N GLY A 142 27.50 8.32 -0.13
CA GLY A 142 28.31 9.18 0.73
C GLY A 142 28.82 10.44 0.02
N GLN A 143 29.36 10.30 -1.19
CA GLN A 143 29.77 11.42 -2.04
C GLN A 143 28.59 12.34 -2.40
N ALA A 144 27.38 11.81 -2.46
CA ALA A 144 26.16 12.59 -2.66
C ALA A 144 25.63 13.25 -1.37
N GLY A 145 26.35 13.15 -0.25
CA GLY A 145 26.06 13.82 1.01
C GLY A 145 25.07 13.08 1.92
N LEU A 146 24.90 11.77 1.75
CA LEU A 146 24.15 10.93 2.68
C LEU A 146 25.09 10.38 3.78
N ASP A 147 24.71 10.47 5.05
CA ASP A 147 25.46 9.84 6.16
C ASP A 147 25.20 8.33 6.21
N VAL A 148 25.76 7.60 5.24
CA VAL A 148 25.53 6.16 5.07
C VAL A 148 25.90 5.39 6.33
N GLU A 149 27.06 5.68 6.92
CA GLU A 149 27.57 4.96 8.09
C GLU A 149 26.70 5.23 9.33
N GLY A 150 26.36 6.49 9.60
CA GLY A 150 25.47 6.85 10.70
C GLY A 150 24.07 6.23 10.56
N LEU A 151 23.53 6.20 9.34
CA LEU A 151 22.22 5.61 9.08
C LEU A 151 22.23 4.07 9.16
N GLU A 152 23.29 3.39 8.74
CA GLU A 152 23.44 1.94 8.91
C GLU A 152 23.55 1.58 10.40
N VAL A 153 24.35 2.31 11.19
CA VAL A 153 24.49 2.10 12.65
C VAL A 153 23.17 2.36 13.39
N ALA A 154 22.43 3.40 12.99
CA ALA A 154 21.11 3.69 13.55
C ALA A 154 20.02 2.71 13.10
N GLY A 155 20.33 1.74 12.23
CA GLY A 155 19.36 0.78 11.69
C GLY A 155 18.37 1.37 10.68
N ARG A 156 18.56 2.65 10.30
CA ARG A 156 17.67 3.43 9.43
C ARG A 156 17.98 3.31 7.94
N LEU A 157 19.14 2.77 7.58
CA LEU A 157 19.49 2.37 6.23
C LEU A 157 20.01 0.93 6.24
N ARG A 158 19.48 0.07 5.37
CA ARG A 158 19.98 -1.30 5.18
C ARG A 158 20.20 -1.59 3.70
N PHE A 159 21.37 -2.15 3.37
CA PHE A 159 21.62 -2.70 2.04
C PHE A 159 21.39 -4.20 2.06
N VAL A 160 20.61 -4.69 1.10
CA VAL A 160 20.31 -6.12 0.93
C VAL A 160 20.85 -6.55 -0.42
N THR A 161 21.77 -7.52 -0.42
CA THR A 161 22.21 -8.16 -1.66
C THR A 161 21.28 -9.27 -2.06
N GLN A 162 20.83 -9.23 -3.30
CA GLN A 162 19.94 -10.25 -3.83
C GLN A 162 20.74 -11.25 -4.67
N GLY A 163 20.91 -12.46 -4.13
CA GLY A 163 21.25 -13.67 -4.89
C GLY A 163 20.05 -14.61 -4.91
N GLY A 164 19.39 -14.77 -6.08
CA GLY A 164 18.29 -15.73 -6.26
C GLY A 164 16.86 -15.17 -6.25
N GLU A 165 15.89 -16.07 -6.49
CA GLU A 165 14.53 -15.81 -7.00
C GLU A 165 13.73 -14.67 -6.32
N PRO A 166 13.01 -13.83 -7.08
CA PRO A 166 12.36 -12.60 -6.63
C PRO A 166 11.13 -12.77 -5.69
N GLY A 167 10.80 -14.00 -5.28
CA GLY A 167 9.51 -14.32 -4.63
C GLY A 167 9.31 -13.81 -3.20
N ASN A 168 10.38 -13.56 -2.43
CA ASN A 168 10.27 -13.30 -0.99
C ASN A 168 10.28 -11.81 -0.58
N ARG A 169 10.23 -10.90 -1.57
CA ARG A 169 10.44 -9.46 -1.37
C ARG A 169 9.37 -8.79 -0.51
N VAL A 170 8.10 -9.18 -0.69
CA VAL A 170 6.98 -8.56 0.03
C VAL A 170 6.93 -9.02 1.49
N GLU A 171 7.23 -10.29 1.76
CA GLU A 171 7.27 -10.83 3.12
C GLU A 171 8.47 -10.27 3.90
N GLU A 172 9.62 -10.10 3.24
CA GLU A 172 10.80 -9.51 3.86
C GLU A 172 10.62 -8.03 4.20
N VAL A 173 10.06 -7.22 3.28
CA VAL A 173 9.73 -5.81 3.54
C VAL A 173 8.66 -5.70 4.64
N ARG A 174 7.67 -6.60 4.66
CA ARG A 174 6.64 -6.63 5.72
C ARG A 174 7.26 -6.95 7.08
N ARG A 175 8.12 -7.97 7.18
CA ARG A 175 8.84 -8.32 8.41
C ARG A 175 9.67 -7.13 8.92
N LEU A 176 10.37 -6.45 8.02
CA LEU A 176 11.18 -5.27 8.37
C LEU A 176 10.34 -4.08 8.86
N ALA A 177 9.10 -3.94 8.39
CA ALA A 177 8.16 -2.92 8.88
C ALA A 177 7.52 -3.28 10.23
N GLU A 178 7.42 -4.59 10.55
CA GLU A 178 6.81 -5.09 11.78
C GLU A 178 7.81 -5.15 12.96
N GLU A 179 9.12 -5.23 12.70
CA GLU A 179 10.18 -5.25 13.73
C GLU A 179 10.41 -3.90 14.44
N GLU A 180 9.79 -2.80 14.00
CA GLU A 180 9.90 -1.46 14.61
C GLU A 180 8.62 -0.99 15.33
N SER A 181 7.71 -1.91 15.71
CA SER A 181 6.52 -1.61 16.53
C SER A 181 6.69 -1.93 18.01
#